data_AF-A0A9D4GAG4-F1
#
_entry.id   AF-A0A9D4GAG4-F1
#
_cell.length_a   1.000
_cell.length_b   1.000
_cell.length_c   1.000
_cell.angle_alpha   90.00
_cell.angle_beta   90.00
_cell.angle_gamma   90.00
#
_symmetry.space_group_name_H-M   'P 1'
#
loop_
_entity.id
_entity.type
_entity.pdbx_description
1 polymer ?
#
loop_
_entity_poly.entity_id
_entity_poly.type
_entity_poly.pdbx_seq_one_letter_code
_entity_poly.pdbx_strand_id
1 'polypeptide(L)' 'MLQVFKIIALFKVCPSFDEIKNGTVVGDSVFEGATRNLTCNQNYSPRNTTNVVSRCENGQWSPITECVRGIAFEKGN' A
#
# COMPACT_ATOMS: atom_id res chain seq x y z
N MET A 1 2.83 -38.80 0.88
CA MET A 1 3.01 -37.44 0.31
C MET A 1 2.67 -36.39 1.38
N LEU A 2 3.14 -36.57 2.62
CA LEU A 2 4.36 -36.00 3.22
C LEU A 2 4.39 -34.46 3.29
N GLN A 3 3.74 -33.90 4.33
CA GLN A 3 4.25 -32.83 5.21
C GLN A 3 4.68 -31.46 4.63
N VAL A 4 4.41 -31.12 3.37
CA VAL A 4 4.81 -29.81 2.82
C VAL A 4 3.95 -28.64 3.33
N PHE A 5 2.71 -28.88 3.77
CA PHE A 5 1.78 -27.80 4.18
C PHE A 5 2.03 -27.23 5.59
N LYS A 6 2.83 -27.89 6.44
CA LYS A 6 3.15 -27.39 7.80
C LYS A 6 4.47 -26.61 7.87
N ILE A 7 5.30 -26.62 6.82
CA ILE A 7 6.60 -25.91 6.77
C ILE A 7 6.46 -24.49 6.18
N ILE A 8 5.30 -24.12 5.61
CA ILE A 8 5.09 -22.83 4.92
C ILE A 8 4.30 -21.82 5.80
N ALA A 9 4.27 -22.01 7.12
CA ALA A 9 3.48 -21.17 8.03
C ALA A 9 4.27 -20.00 8.68
N LEU A 10 5.34 -19.52 8.05
CA LEU A 10 6.12 -18.36 8.52
C LEU A 10 6.25 -17.23 7.48
N PHE A 11 5.65 -17.36 6.30
CA PHE A 11 5.53 -16.23 5.38
C PHE A 11 4.34 -15.39 5.80
N LYS A 12 4.61 -14.23 6.39
CA LYS A 12 3.60 -13.21 6.62
C LYS A 12 3.19 -12.66 5.25
N VAL A 13 1.90 -12.61 5.01
CA VAL A 13 1.31 -12.13 3.76
C VAL A 13 0.31 -11.06 4.12
N CYS A 14 0.31 -9.96 3.38
CA CYS A 14 -0.64 -8.88 3.58
C CYS A 14 -1.90 -9.08 2.72
N PRO A 15 -3.06 -8.52 3.10
CA PRO A 15 -4.28 -8.61 2.29
C PRO A 15 -4.08 -8.02 0.90
N SER A 16 -4.61 -8.63 -0.15
CA SER A 16 -4.60 -8.01 -1.50
C SER A 16 -5.48 -6.77 -1.52
N PHE A 17 -4.99 -5.66 -2.10
CA PHE A 17 -5.78 -4.46 -2.33
C PHE A 17 -5.34 -3.77 -3.62
N ASP A 18 -6.20 -3.75 -4.63
CA ASP A 18 -5.80 -3.23 -5.95
C ASP A 18 -6.43 -1.87 -6.24
N GLU A 19 -7.26 -1.38 -5.31
CA GLU A 19 -8.00 -0.13 -5.43
C GLU A 19 -7.81 0.74 -4.18
N ILE A 20 -7.60 2.04 -4.40
CA ILE A 20 -7.71 3.07 -3.38
C ILE A 20 -8.64 4.16 -3.89
N LYS A 21 -9.36 4.82 -2.98
CA LYS A 21 -10.30 5.87 -3.37
C LYS A 21 -9.54 7.05 -3.99
N ASN A 22 -9.93 7.44 -5.21
CA ASN A 22 -9.31 8.51 -6.00
C ASN A 22 -7.80 8.32 -6.26
N GLY A 23 -7.35 7.07 -6.40
CA GLY A 23 -5.98 6.77 -6.80
C GLY A 23 -5.85 5.38 -7.39
N THR A 24 -4.64 5.05 -7.78
CA THR A 24 -4.25 3.77 -8.39
C THR A 24 -3.15 3.12 -7.57
N VAL A 25 -3.17 1.79 -7.50
CA VAL A 25 -2.13 0.97 -6.87
C VAL A 25 -1.28 0.32 -7.95
N VAL A 26 0.03 0.37 -7.80
CA VAL A 26 1.02 -0.24 -8.69
C VAL A 26 1.83 -1.25 -7.87
N GLY A 27 1.81 -2.50 -8.33
CA GLY A 27 2.45 -3.64 -7.69
C GLY A 27 1.43 -4.73 -7.32
N ASP A 28 1.84 -5.99 -7.48
CA ASP A 28 1.00 -7.18 -7.33
C ASP A 28 1.43 -8.08 -6.16
N SER A 29 2.70 -8.00 -5.74
CA SER A 29 3.20 -8.77 -4.60
C SER A 29 2.48 -8.43 -3.29
N VAL A 30 2.25 -9.48 -2.48
CA VAL A 30 1.59 -9.44 -1.16
C VAL A 30 2.47 -10.04 -0.06
N PHE A 31 3.67 -10.50 -0.40
CA PHE A 31 4.58 -11.13 0.55
C PHE A 31 5.23 -10.11 1.48
N GLU A 32 5.68 -10.55 2.66
CA GLU A 32 6.46 -9.74 3.59
C GLU A 32 7.58 -8.98 2.89
N GLY A 33 7.70 -7.68 3.19
CA GLY A 33 8.67 -6.77 2.58
C GLY A 33 8.25 -6.22 1.21
N ALA A 34 7.15 -6.70 0.61
CA ALA A 34 6.61 -6.14 -0.62
C ALA A 34 6.25 -4.66 -0.43
N THR A 35 6.39 -3.89 -1.51
CA THR A 35 6.00 -2.49 -1.57
C THR A 35 5.02 -2.28 -2.71
N ARG A 36 4.02 -1.44 -2.48
CA ARG A 36 3.03 -1.02 -3.46
C ARG A 36 3.08 0.49 -3.58
N ASN A 37 3.25 0.99 -4.79
CA ASN A 37 3.19 2.42 -5.06
C ASN A 37 1.74 2.82 -5.26
N LEU A 38 1.33 3.84 -4.55
CA LEU A 38 0.05 4.49 -4.63
C LEU A 38 0.23 5.75 -5.47
N THR A 39 -0.76 6.10 -6.27
CA THR A 39 -0.73 7.34 -7.05
C THR A 39 -2.12 7.94 -7.01
N CYS A 40 -2.24 9.15 -6.48
CA CYS A 40 -3.53 9.82 -6.49
C CYS A 40 -3.88 10.27 -7.92
N ASN A 41 -5.17 10.22 -8.24
CA ASN A 41 -5.69 10.68 -9.52
C ASN A 41 -5.45 12.19 -9.69
N GLN A 42 -5.58 12.69 -10.92
CA GLN A 42 -5.43 14.11 -11.21
C GLN A 42 -6.35 14.98 -10.32
N ASN A 43 -5.81 16.06 -9.75
CA ASN A 43 -6.45 16.96 -8.77
C ASN A 43 -6.68 16.36 -7.36
N TYR A 44 -6.10 15.21 -7.07
CA TYR A 44 -6.07 14.63 -5.74
C TYR A 44 -4.66 14.55 -5.19
N SER A 45 -4.55 14.73 -3.88
CA SER A 45 -3.30 14.66 -3.15
C SER A 45 -3.45 13.79 -1.91
N PRO A 46 -2.38 13.12 -1.48
CA PRO A 46 -2.34 12.44 -0.18
C PRO A 46 -2.73 13.37 0.97
N ARG A 47 -3.68 12.97 1.81
CA ARG A 47 -4.22 13.82 2.89
C ARG A 47 -3.20 14.16 3.97
N ASN A 48 -2.37 13.20 4.37
CA ASN A 48 -1.62 13.26 5.63
C ASN A 48 -0.13 12.90 5.48
N THR A 49 0.35 12.66 4.27
CA THR A 49 1.73 12.17 4.05
C THR A 49 2.17 12.42 2.62
N THR A 50 3.44 12.69 2.38
CA THR A 50 4.02 12.62 1.03
C THR A 50 4.32 11.17 0.61
N ASN A 51 4.21 10.23 1.56
CA ASN A 51 4.53 8.84 1.34
C ASN A 51 3.38 8.14 0.65
N VAL A 52 3.56 7.92 -0.65
CA VAL A 52 2.65 7.18 -1.50
C VAL A 52 3.08 5.72 -1.65
N VAL A 53 3.97 5.22 -0.79
CA VAL A 53 4.40 3.81 -0.82
C VAL A 53 3.84 3.11 0.41
N SER A 54 3.12 2.01 0.18
CA SER A 54 2.69 1.11 1.25
C SER A 54 3.59 -0.11 1.27
N ARG A 55 4.02 -0.54 2.46
CA ARG A 55 4.90 -1.70 2.66
C ARG A 55 4.20 -2.78 3.47
N CYS A 56 4.35 -4.02 3.05
CA CYS A 56 3.88 -5.17 3.78
C CYS A 56 4.86 -5.52 4.89
N GLU A 57 4.45 -5.32 6.15
CA GLU A 57 5.24 -5.65 7.33
C GLU A 57 4.37 -6.39 8.35
N ASN A 58 4.85 -7.54 8.83
CA ASN A 58 4.16 -8.42 9.77
C ASN A 58 2.75 -8.85 9.32
N GLY A 59 2.51 -8.94 8.00
CA GLY A 59 1.20 -9.27 7.44
C GLY A 59 0.20 -8.11 7.46
N GLN A 60 0.67 -6.88 7.67
CA GLN A 60 -0.11 -5.66 7.60
C GLN A 60 0.53 -4.66 6.64
N TRP A 61 -0.30 -4.00 5.84
CA TRP A 61 0.18 -2.89 5.03
C TRP A 61 0.39 -1.65 5.90
N SER A 62 1.48 -0.93 5.67
CA SER A 62 1.69 0.37 6.28
C SER A 62 0.56 1.34 5.90
N PRO A 63 0.25 2.35 6.74
CA PRO A 63 -0.91 3.19 6.57
C PRO A 63 -1.05 3.76 5.16
N ILE A 64 -2.14 3.41 4.49
CA ILE A 64 -2.52 3.90 3.16
C ILE A 64 -3.14 5.28 3.35
N THR A 65 -2.63 6.28 2.64
CA THR A 65 -3.17 7.64 2.69
C THR A 65 -4.43 7.76 1.84
N GLU A 66 -5.40 8.54 2.31
CA GLU A 66 -6.55 8.92 1.49
C GLU A 66 -6.14 9.97 0.47
N CYS A 67 -6.51 9.76 -0.80
CA CYS A 67 -6.42 10.79 -1.81
C CYS A 67 -7.61 11.74 -1.67
N VAL A 68 -7.33 12.94 -1.17
CA VAL A 68 -8.31 14.03 -1.00
C VAL A 68 -8.17 15.03 -2.12
N ARG A 69 -9.30 15.63 -2.51
CA ARG A 69 -9.32 16.69 -3.52
C ARG A 69 -8.63 17.91 -2.92
N GLY A 70 -7.44 18.19 -3.40
CA GLY A 70 -6.59 19.24 -2.88
C GLY A 70 -5.46 19.47 -3.87
N ILE A 71 -5.30 20.71 -4.28
CA ILE A 71 -4.02 21.26 -4.75
C ILE A 71 -2.96 20.65 -3.83
N ALA A 72 -1.94 19.99 -4.41
CA ALA A 72 -0.81 19.42 -3.68
C ALA A 72 -0.48 20.32 -2.49
N PHE A 73 -0.29 19.76 -1.29
CA PHE A 73 0.10 20.55 -0.11
C PHE A 73 1.26 21.47 -0.52
N GLU A 74 0.92 22.68 -0.91
CA GLU A 74 1.88 23.74 -1.16
C GLU A 74 2.34 24.03 0.23
N LYS A 75 3.52 23.51 0.54
CA LYS A 75 4.27 23.77 1.75
C LYS A 75 4.12 25.27 2.01
N GLY A 76 3.31 25.62 3.01
CA GLY A 76 3.00 27.00 3.34
C GLY A 76 4.30 27.77 3.50
N ASN A 77 4.35 28.93 2.85
CA ASN A 77 5.41 29.93 2.94
C ASN A 77 5.71 30.26 4.41
#